data_AF-A0A397CPG8-F1
#
_entry.id   AF-A0A397CPG8-F1
#
_cell.length_a   1.000
_cell.length_b   1.000
_cell.length_c   1.000
_cell.angle_alpha   90.00
_cell.angle_beta   90.00
_cell.angle_gamma   90.00
#
_symmetry.space_group_name_H-M   'P 1'
#
loop_
_entity.id
_entity.type
_entity.pdbx_description
1 polymer ?
#
loop_
_entity_poly.entity_id
_entity_poly.type
_entity_poly.pdbx_seq_one_letter_code
_entity_poly.pdbx_strand_id
1 'polypeptide(L)'
;VNHQGALGGGHYTAYAKNSMDGNWYCYDDERVRLIEESKVVTASAYLCFYVRKDMAEITVDAVYPPKKDGKITDEDIDRFVEESDKGKCALM
;
A
#
# COMPACT_ATOMS: atom_id res chain seq x y z
N VAL A 1 0.29 7.49 -2.09
CA VAL A 1 -0.70 8.56 -2.39
C VAL A 1 -0.07 9.90 -2.13
N ASN A 2 -0.23 10.81 -3.08
CA ASN A 2 0.27 12.17 -3.02
C ASN A 2 -0.91 13.13 -2.87
N HIS A 3 -0.70 14.23 -2.15
CA HIS A 3 -1.66 15.33 -2.07
C HIS A 3 -0.99 16.64 -2.52
N GLN A 4 -1.66 17.36 -3.41
CA GLN A 4 -1.26 18.69 -3.86
C GLN A 4 -2.41 19.66 -3.62
N GLY A 5 -2.25 20.55 -2.66
CA GLY A 5 -3.29 21.50 -2.29
C GLY A 5 -3.13 22.02 -0.88
N ALA A 6 -4.22 22.55 -0.33
CA ALA A 6 -4.27 23.13 1.01
C ALA A 6 -5.29 22.38 1.88
N LEU A 7 -5.47 22.85 3.10
CA LEU A 7 -6.39 22.24 4.07
C LEU A 7 -7.86 22.22 3.59
N GLY A 8 -8.26 23.18 2.77
CA GLY A 8 -9.63 23.27 2.22
C GLY A 8 -9.89 22.37 1.01
N GLY A 9 -8.87 21.69 0.50
CA GLY A 9 -8.97 20.83 -0.68
C GLY A 9 -7.70 20.80 -1.51
N GLY A 10 -7.66 19.87 -2.44
CA GLY A 10 -6.53 19.66 -3.33
C GLY A 10 -6.79 18.49 -4.26
N HIS A 11 -5.73 18.10 -4.97
CA HIS A 11 -5.73 16.99 -5.89
C HIS A 11 -4.96 15.81 -5.31
N TYR A 12 -5.51 14.60 -5.48
CA TYR A 12 -4.91 13.37 -4.98
C TYR A 12 -4.51 12.49 -6.16
N THR A 13 -3.26 12.04 -6.15
CA THR A 13 -2.73 11.10 -7.13
C THR A 13 -2.08 9.93 -6.41
N ALA A 14 -1.79 8.85 -7.13
CA ALA A 14 -1.09 7.70 -6.57
C ALA A 14 0.13 7.33 -7.40
N TYR A 15 1.24 7.06 -6.70
CA TYR A 15 2.35 6.32 -7.25
C TYR A 15 2.24 4.89 -6.74
N ALA A 16 2.32 3.92 -7.64
CA ALA A 16 2.31 2.51 -7.30
C ALA A 16 3.20 1.72 -8.27
N LYS A 17 3.86 0.70 -7.74
CA LYS A 17 4.65 -0.27 -8.49
C LYS A 17 3.73 -1.38 -8.96
N ASN A 18 3.66 -1.58 -10.27
CA ASN A 18 2.92 -2.68 -10.84
C ASN A 18 3.69 -3.99 -10.58
N SER A 19 3.02 -4.97 -9.99
CA SER A 19 3.61 -6.26 -9.62
C SER A 19 3.95 -7.14 -10.84
N MET A 20 3.30 -6.93 -11.98
CA MET A 20 3.48 -7.76 -13.18
C MET A 20 4.76 -7.42 -13.93
N ASP A 21 5.12 -6.13 -14.01
CA ASP A 21 6.28 -5.65 -14.77
C ASP A 21 7.35 -4.98 -13.89
N GLY A 22 7.06 -4.75 -12.61
CA GLY A 22 7.98 -4.13 -11.66
C GLY A 22 8.18 -2.62 -11.86
N ASN A 23 7.38 -1.98 -12.71
CA ASN A 23 7.53 -0.56 -13.03
C ASN A 23 6.67 0.33 -12.13
N TRP A 24 7.16 1.55 -11.88
CA TRP A 24 6.39 2.57 -11.15
C TRP A 24 5.50 3.37 -12.09
N TYR A 25 4.26 3.60 -11.67
CA TYR A 25 3.28 4.36 -12.42
C TYR A 25 2.68 5.48 -11.57
N CYS A 26 2.42 6.61 -12.22
CA CYS A 26 1.59 7.69 -11.73
C CYS A 26 0.17 7.54 -12.23
N TYR A 27 -0.77 7.43 -11.30
CA TYR A 27 -2.21 7.39 -11.52
C TYR A 27 -2.80 8.74 -11.12
N ASP A 28 -3.33 9.44 -12.12
CA ASP A 28 -3.84 10.81 -12.05
C ASP A 28 -5.20 10.85 -12.76
N ASP A 29 -6.26 10.55 -11.99
CA ASP A 29 -7.62 10.29 -12.47
C ASP A 29 -7.65 9.27 -13.63
N GLU A 30 -8.01 9.72 -14.83
CA GLU A 30 -8.09 8.91 -16.05
C GLU A 30 -6.71 8.63 -16.68
N ARG A 31 -5.64 9.27 -16.19
CA ARG A 31 -4.31 9.26 -16.82
C ARG A 31 -3.35 8.38 -16.04
N VAL A 32 -2.71 7.46 -16.75
CA VAL A 32 -1.67 6.58 -16.21
C VAL A 32 -0.36 6.82 -16.96
N ARG A 33 0.74 7.05 -16.23
CA ARG A 33 2.06 7.37 -16.80
C ARG A 33 3.16 6.59 -16.09
N LEU A 34 4.11 6.04 -16.85
CA LEU A 34 5.34 5.47 -16.29
C LEU A 34 6.17 6.57 -15.60
N ILE A 35 6.75 6.25 -14.44
CA ILE A 35 7.66 7.15 -13.71
C ILE A 35 8.89 6.38 -13.23
N GLU A 36 9.99 7.10 -13.02
CA GLU A 36 11.18 6.53 -12.40
C GLU A 36 11.01 6.37 -10.88
N GLU A 37 11.57 5.31 -10.32
CA GLU A 37 11.58 5.05 -8.86
C GLU A 37 12.17 6.23 -8.06
N SER A 38 13.16 6.92 -8.64
CA SER A 38 13.80 8.11 -8.06
C SER A 38 12.82 9.27 -7.80
N LYS A 39 11.65 9.27 -8.46
CA LYS A 39 10.62 10.31 -8.37
C LYS A 39 9.48 9.95 -7.43
N VAL A 40 9.47 8.74 -6.86
CA VAL A 40 8.36 8.26 -6.04
C VAL A 40 8.32 8.96 -4.68
N VAL A 41 9.48 9.15 -4.06
CA VAL A 41 9.59 9.80 -2.75
C VAL A 41 9.65 11.31 -2.93
N THR A 42 8.57 12.00 -2.58
CA THR A 42 8.45 13.45 -2.73
C THR A 42 7.83 14.08 -1.49
N ALA A 43 7.95 15.40 -1.34
CA ALA A 43 7.28 16.15 -0.27
C ALA A 43 5.74 16.14 -0.37
N SER A 44 5.18 15.76 -1.52
CA SER A 44 3.74 15.61 -1.70
C SER A 44 3.22 14.26 -1.21
N ALA A 45 4.09 13.31 -0.83
CA ALA A 45 3.67 12.02 -0.29
C ALA A 45 2.88 12.22 1.01
N TYR A 46 1.62 11.76 1.00
CA TYR A 46 0.68 11.94 2.10
C TYR A 46 0.35 10.62 2.80
N LEU A 47 0.21 9.53 2.04
CA LEU A 47 0.00 8.19 2.56
C LEU A 47 0.90 7.20 1.82
N CYS A 48 1.66 6.41 2.58
CA CYS A 48 2.61 5.43 2.06
C CYS A 48 2.12 4.02 2.34
N PHE A 49 2.07 3.20 1.31
CA PHE A 49 1.72 1.78 1.41
C PHE A 49 2.99 0.97 1.33
N TYR A 50 3.12 -0.01 2.23
CA TYR A 50 4.25 -0.90 2.25
C TYR A 50 3.76 -2.34 2.31
N VAL A 51 4.48 -3.25 1.66
CA VAL A 51 4.31 -4.69 1.84
C VAL A 51 5.49 -5.23 2.64
N ARG A 52 5.25 -6.21 3.50
CA ARG A 52 6.32 -6.92 4.18
C ARG A 52 7.10 -7.75 3.16
N LYS A 53 8.43 -7.77 3.23
CA LYS A 53 9.27 -8.42 2.19
C LYS A 53 9.04 -9.92 2.07
N ASP A 54 8.74 -10.57 3.17
CA ASP A 54 8.36 -12.00 3.25
C ASP A 54 6.90 -12.26 2.87
N MET A 55 6.09 -11.21 2.66
CA MET A 55 4.70 -11.27 2.23
C MET A 55 4.51 -10.86 0.75
N ALA A 56 5.57 -10.42 0.07
CA ALA A 56 5.47 -9.86 -1.29
C ALA A 56 4.89 -10.85 -2.32
N GLU A 57 5.12 -12.15 -2.12
CA GLU A 57 4.66 -13.23 -3.00
C GLU A 57 3.43 -13.97 -2.45
N ILE A 58 2.93 -13.57 -1.28
CA ILE A 58 1.81 -14.25 -0.61
C ILE A 58 0.51 -13.55 -1.00
N THR A 59 -0.48 -14.33 -1.46
CA THR A 59 -1.78 -13.79 -1.81
C THR A 59 -2.56 -13.36 -0.56
N VAL A 60 -3.41 -12.35 -0.70
CA VAL A 60 -4.27 -11.88 0.40
C VAL A 60 -5.12 -13.03 0.96
N ASP A 61 -5.64 -13.92 0.11
CA ASP A 61 -6.45 -15.07 0.55
C ASP A 61 -5.66 -16.07 1.40
N ALA A 62 -4.34 -16.16 1.21
CA ALA A 62 -3.49 -17.04 2.02
C ALA A 62 -3.22 -16.44 3.42
N VAL A 63 -3.15 -15.11 3.54
CA VAL A 63 -2.93 -14.40 4.81
C VAL A 63 -4.24 -14.17 5.57
N TYR A 64 -5.29 -13.81 4.84
CA TYR A 64 -6.63 -13.51 5.32
C TYR A 64 -7.62 -14.42 4.59
N PRO A 65 -7.67 -15.72 4.94
CA PRO A 65 -8.64 -16.63 4.34
C PRO A 65 -10.05 -16.09 4.58
N PRO A 66 -10.91 -16.08 3.54
CA PRO A 66 -12.25 -15.53 3.66
C PRO A 66 -13.02 -16.28 4.76
N LYS A 67 -13.38 -15.57 5.82
CA LYS A 67 -14.21 -16.11 6.90
C LYS A 67 -15.60 -16.41 6.35
N LYS A 68 -16.15 -17.59 6.66
CA LYS A 68 -17.50 -18.01 6.25
C LYS A 68 -18.60 -17.08 6.79
N ASP A 69 -18.31 -16.41 7.90
CA ASP A 69 -19.20 -15.63 8.75
C ASP A 69 -18.81 -14.14 8.83
N GLY A 70 -17.71 -13.74 8.16
CA GLY A 70 -17.33 -12.34 7.90
C GLY A 70 -16.96 -11.49 9.13
N LYS A 71 -17.00 -12.04 10.35
CA LYS A 71 -16.71 -11.29 11.58
C LYS A 71 -15.25 -11.43 11.99
N ILE A 72 -14.57 -10.29 12.15
CA ILE A 72 -13.28 -10.21 12.85
C ILE A 72 -13.56 -10.40 14.34
N THR A 73 -12.84 -11.33 14.99
CA THR A 73 -12.98 -11.59 16.43
C THR A 73 -11.90 -10.84 17.20
N ASP A 74 -12.11 -10.65 18.51
CA ASP A 74 -11.12 -10.01 19.38
C ASP A 74 -9.81 -10.80 19.41
N GLU A 75 -9.88 -12.14 19.36
CA GLU A 75 -8.71 -13.02 19.23
C GLU A 75 -7.90 -12.78 17.94
N ASP A 76 -8.56 -12.46 16.83
CA ASP A 76 -7.83 -12.10 15.61
C ASP A 76 -7.07 -10.80 15.81
N ILE A 77 -7.72 -9.80 16.43
CA ILE A 77 -7.14 -8.48 16.69
C ILE A 77 -5.92 -8.62 17.59
N ASP A 78 -6.05 -9.37 18.69
CA ASP A 78 -4.97 -9.57 19.66
C ASP A 78 -3.75 -10.24 19.00
N ARG A 79 -3.97 -11.24 18.13
CA ARG A 79 -2.89 -11.87 17.35
C ARG A 79 -2.13 -10.87 16.48
N PHE A 80 -2.81 -9.88 15.90
CA PHE A 80 -2.15 -8.84 15.10
C PHE A 80 -1.38 -7.82 15.93
N VAL A 81 -1.73 -7.65 17.21
CA VAL A 81 -1.14 -6.62 18.09
C VAL A 81 0.03 -7.18 18.91
N GLU A 82 -0.04 -8.43 19.37
CA GLU A 82 0.96 -9.01 20.26
C GLU A 82 2.26 -9.44 19.57
N GLU A 83 2.19 -9.85 18.30
CA GLU A 83 3.38 -10.17 17.52
C GLU A 83 3.99 -8.89 16.95
N SER A 84 4.85 -8.22 17.74
CA SER A 84 5.72 -7.16 17.23
C SER A 84 6.65 -7.73 16.16
N ASP A 85 6.20 -7.63 14.93
CA ASP A 85 6.83 -8.19 13.77
C ASP A 85 8.09 -7.40 13.36
N LYS A 86 9.21 -8.11 13.29
CA LYS A 86 10.53 -7.55 12.93
C LYS A 86 10.78 -7.56 11.42
N GLY A 87 9.80 -7.95 10.62
CA GLY A 87 9.88 -7.98 9.17
C GLY A 87 10.24 -6.62 8.58
N LYS A 88 11.09 -6.63 7.54
CA LYS A 88 11.40 -5.41 6.78
C LYS A 88 10.32 -5.21 5.72
N CYS A 89 9.81 -3.99 5.58
CA CYS A 89 8.85 -3.66 4.53
C CYS A 89 9.53 -3.04 3.29
N ALA A 90 8.82 -3.06 2.16
CA ALA A 90 9.19 -2.38 0.91
C ALA A 90 8.00 -1.52 0.46
N LEU A 91 8.29 -0.37 -0.15
CA LEU A 91 7.26 0.54 -0.64
C LEU A 91 6.54 -0.12 -1.83
N MET A 92 5.21 -0.09 -1.81
CA MET A 92 4.35 -0.48 -2.92
C MET A 92 4.05 0.69 -3.84
#